data_AF-A0A381UT26-F1
#
_entry.id   AF-A0A381UT26-F1
#
_cell.length_a   1.000
_cell.length_b   1.000
_cell.length_c   1.000
_cell.angle_alpha   90.00
_cell.angle_beta   90.00
_cell.angle_gamma   90.00
#
_symmetry.space_group_name_H-M   'P 1'
#
loop_
_entity.id
_entity.type
_entity.pdbx_description
1 polymer ?
#
loop_
_entity_poly.entity_id
_entity_poly.type
_entity_poly.pdbx_seq_one_letter_code
_entity_poly.pdbx_strand_id
1 'polypeptide(L)'
;MIGAKREGTGKKGAEVHVIGGGIDGDYISDFAKVHENSGFDKVLVGYTSSSADGFIVAMHAAAHTSQLGYLIAHRPGFVSPTVLARKAATLDHLTGGRIALHIISGGGEVEQRRDGDYENHDRRYARSGEFMSILRKLWTSDQPIDHRGEFY
;
A
#
# COMPACT_ATOMS: atom_id res chain seq x y z
N MET A 1 6.68 -7.27 9.20
CA MET A 1 6.52 -6.34 8.06
C MET A 1 7.46 -6.80 6.97
N ILE A 2 7.02 -6.93 5.71
CA ILE A 2 7.96 -7.16 4.59
C ILE A 2 8.75 -5.86 4.37
N GLY A 3 10.07 -5.94 4.52
CA GLY A 3 11.00 -4.86 4.18
C GLY A 3 11.47 -4.99 2.74
N ALA A 4 11.85 -3.87 2.12
CA ALA A 4 12.32 -3.88 0.73
C ALA A 4 13.79 -4.30 0.58
N LYS A 5 14.55 -4.56 1.66
CA LYS A 5 15.98 -4.89 1.60
C LYS A 5 16.49 -5.61 2.86
N ARG A 6 17.60 -6.35 2.71
CA ARG A 6 18.41 -6.85 3.84
C ARG A 6 19.14 -5.68 4.53
N GLU A 7 19.34 -5.78 5.84
CA GLU A 7 20.20 -4.83 6.56
C GLU A 7 21.65 -4.92 6.05
N GLY A 8 22.23 -3.79 5.62
CA GLY A 8 23.68 -3.67 5.34
C GLY A 8 24.19 -3.92 3.91
N THR A 9 23.33 -4.16 2.90
CA THR A 9 23.80 -4.68 1.58
C THR A 9 23.64 -3.73 0.37
N GLY A 10 23.48 -2.41 0.57
CA GLY A 10 23.21 -1.49 -0.55
C GLY A 10 24.35 -1.36 -1.58
N LYS A 11 24.16 -1.86 -2.80
CA LYS A 11 24.95 -1.43 -3.98
C LYS A 11 24.30 -0.18 -4.57
N LYS A 12 25.12 0.81 -4.94
CA LYS A 12 24.68 2.04 -5.64
C LYS A 12 24.74 1.80 -7.16
N GLY A 13 23.58 1.79 -7.84
CA GLY A 13 23.46 1.67 -9.29
C GLY A 13 22.90 2.95 -9.94
N ALA A 14 22.38 2.83 -11.17
CA ALA A 14 21.73 3.93 -11.91
C ALA A 14 20.27 4.16 -11.46
N GLU A 15 19.99 3.98 -10.17
CA GLU A 15 18.62 4.09 -9.64
C GLU A 15 18.19 5.54 -9.45
N VAL A 16 16.89 5.82 -9.62
CA VAL A 16 16.30 7.09 -9.21
C VAL A 16 16.17 7.12 -7.68
N HIS A 17 16.67 8.18 -7.04
CA HIS A 17 16.83 8.25 -5.59
C HIS A 17 15.62 8.85 -4.87
N VAL A 18 14.59 8.03 -4.61
CA VAL A 18 13.50 8.34 -3.66
C VAL A 18 13.44 7.32 -2.53
N ILE A 19 13.84 6.07 -2.82
CA ILE A 19 13.74 4.94 -1.90
C ILE A 19 15.00 4.88 -1.03
N GLY A 20 14.81 5.05 0.28
CA GLY A 20 15.88 5.04 1.28
C GLY A 20 16.70 3.74 1.31
N GLY A 21 17.80 3.73 0.56
CA GLY A 21 18.78 2.65 0.54
C GLY A 21 18.38 1.38 -0.23
N GLY A 22 17.58 1.52 -1.29
CA GLY A 22 17.42 0.50 -2.34
C GLY A 22 16.28 -0.51 -2.16
N ILE A 23 16.07 -1.34 -3.18
CA ILE A 23 15.15 -2.48 -3.19
C ILE A 23 15.94 -3.75 -3.55
N ASP A 24 15.72 -4.83 -2.81
CA ASP A 24 16.24 -6.18 -3.03
C ASP A 24 15.05 -7.13 -3.26
N GLY A 25 14.83 -7.50 -4.52
CA GLY A 25 13.73 -8.38 -4.91
C GLY A 25 13.85 -9.79 -4.36
N ASP A 26 15.07 -10.33 -4.23
CA ASP A 26 15.31 -11.67 -3.70
C ASP A 26 14.98 -11.71 -2.21
N TYR A 27 15.36 -10.65 -1.48
CA TYR A 27 14.99 -10.53 -0.07
C TYR A 27 13.48 -10.48 0.14
N ILE A 28 12.75 -9.71 -0.67
CA ILE A 28 11.28 -9.64 -0.58
C ILE A 28 10.68 -11.05 -0.77
N SER A 29 11.15 -11.78 -1.77
CA SER A 29 10.69 -13.14 -2.08
C SER A 29 11.01 -14.13 -0.97
N ASP A 30 12.26 -14.15 -0.49
CA ASP A 30 12.71 -15.05 0.58
C ASP A 30 11.94 -14.79 1.88
N PHE A 31 11.81 -13.52 2.26
CA PHE A 31 11.13 -13.13 3.50
C PHE A 31 9.64 -13.45 3.46
N ALA A 32 8.98 -13.29 2.31
CA ALA A 32 7.60 -13.70 2.11
C ALA A 32 7.43 -15.22 2.25
N LYS A 33 8.30 -16.03 1.63
CA LYS A 33 8.27 -17.50 1.75
C LYS A 33 8.49 -17.97 3.19
N VAL A 34 9.36 -17.31 3.94
CA VAL A 34 9.56 -17.61 5.38
C VAL A 34 8.27 -17.41 6.16
N HIS A 35 7.52 -16.33 5.92
CA HIS A 35 6.23 -16.10 6.58
C HIS A 35 5.17 -17.12 6.16
N GLU A 36 5.09 -17.44 4.87
CA GLU A 36 4.19 -18.46 4.35
C GLU A 36 4.46 -19.83 5.00
N ASN A 37 5.71 -20.28 4.99
CA ASN A 37 6.13 -21.55 5.56
C ASN A 37 5.99 -21.60 7.09
N SER A 38 5.93 -20.44 7.74
CA SER A 38 5.68 -20.32 9.18
C SER A 38 4.18 -20.26 9.53
N GLY A 39 3.29 -20.34 8.53
CA GLY A 39 1.84 -20.38 8.74
C GLY A 39 1.19 -19.01 9.00
N PHE A 40 1.81 -17.91 8.58
CA PHE A 40 1.18 -16.59 8.69
C PHE A 40 0.05 -16.44 7.65
N ASP A 41 -1.10 -15.91 8.08
CA ASP A 41 -2.20 -15.61 7.16
C ASP A 41 -1.90 -14.39 6.28
N LYS A 42 -1.34 -13.33 6.89
CA LYS A 42 -1.03 -12.07 6.22
C LYS A 42 0.20 -11.39 6.79
N VAL A 43 0.89 -10.63 5.95
CA VAL A 43 2.00 -9.76 6.35
C VAL A 43 1.73 -8.31 6.01
N LEU A 44 2.10 -7.42 6.94
CA LEU A 44 2.04 -5.98 6.71
C LEU A 44 3.13 -5.53 5.73
N VAL A 45 2.72 -4.81 4.68
CA VAL A 45 3.59 -4.01 3.83
C VAL A 45 3.46 -2.56 4.29
N GLY A 46 4.52 -2.06 4.91
CA GLY A 46 4.55 -0.74 5.53
C GLY A 46 4.57 0.40 4.51
N TYR A 47 4.34 1.61 5.00
CA TYR A 47 4.32 2.82 4.19
C TYR A 47 5.11 3.93 4.90
N THR A 48 6.03 4.57 4.17
CA THR A 48 6.61 5.87 4.49
C THR A 48 6.79 6.68 3.20
N SER A 49 7.02 7.99 3.30
CA SER A 49 7.29 8.90 2.18
C SER A 49 8.59 8.57 1.44
N SER A 50 9.42 7.69 2.00
CA SER A 50 10.74 7.31 1.49
C SER A 50 10.91 5.80 1.32
N SER A 51 9.83 5.02 1.50
CA SER A 51 9.83 3.58 1.27
C SER A 51 9.51 3.26 -0.19
N ALA A 52 9.74 2.00 -0.57
CA ALA A 52 9.20 1.46 -1.81
C ALA A 52 7.65 1.49 -1.80
N ASP A 53 7.03 1.54 -2.98
CA ASP A 53 5.58 1.46 -3.12
C ASP A 53 5.05 0.10 -2.66
N GLY A 54 4.11 0.12 -1.72
CA GLY A 54 3.61 -1.09 -1.09
C GLY A 54 2.83 -2.02 -2.02
N PHE A 55 2.17 -1.51 -3.06
CA PHE A 55 1.49 -2.35 -4.05
C PHE A 55 2.48 -3.10 -4.91
N ILE A 56 3.56 -2.45 -5.33
CA ILE A 56 4.61 -3.08 -6.13
C ILE A 56 5.36 -4.14 -5.30
N VAL A 57 5.70 -3.84 -4.05
CA VAL A 57 6.32 -4.82 -3.14
C VAL A 57 5.41 -6.01 -2.90
N ALA A 58 4.11 -5.78 -2.63
CA ALA A 58 3.14 -6.84 -2.43
C ALA A 58 2.97 -7.71 -3.69
N MET A 59 2.89 -7.10 -4.88
CA MET A 59 2.78 -7.82 -6.14
C MET A 59 3.98 -8.72 -6.39
N HIS A 60 5.20 -8.21 -6.19
CA HIS A 60 6.42 -9.00 -6.33
C HIS A 60 6.44 -10.18 -5.35
N ALA A 61 6.17 -9.92 -4.07
CA ALA A 61 6.09 -10.97 -3.06
C ALA A 61 5.02 -12.03 -3.38
N ALA A 62 3.84 -11.59 -3.82
CA ALA A 62 2.71 -12.46 -4.12
C ALA A 62 2.96 -13.36 -5.33
N ALA A 63 3.79 -12.95 -6.29
CA ALA A 63 4.22 -13.79 -7.41
C ALA A 63 5.10 -14.97 -6.98
N HIS A 64 5.64 -14.94 -5.75
CA HIS A 64 6.55 -15.95 -5.20
C HIS A 64 5.98 -16.73 -4.01
N THR A 65 4.69 -16.56 -3.71
CA THR A 65 3.95 -17.24 -2.64
C THR A 65 2.61 -17.76 -3.17
N SER A 66 2.02 -18.73 -2.47
CA SER A 66 0.81 -19.42 -2.93
C SER A 66 -0.43 -19.15 -2.07
N GLN A 67 -0.24 -18.86 -0.78
CA GLN A 67 -1.29 -18.77 0.24
C GLN A 67 -1.17 -17.49 1.07
N LEU A 68 0.04 -16.97 1.27
CA LEU A 68 0.26 -15.79 2.10
C LEU A 68 -0.48 -14.56 1.58
N GLY A 69 -1.22 -13.87 2.44
CA GLY A 69 -1.83 -12.60 2.10
C GLY A 69 -1.01 -11.37 2.46
N TYR A 70 -1.38 -10.23 1.88
CA TYR A 70 -0.64 -8.98 2.01
C TYR A 70 -1.56 -7.86 2.49
N LEU A 71 -1.27 -7.35 3.68
CA LEU A 71 -1.94 -6.20 4.26
C LEU A 71 -1.18 -4.93 3.87
N ILE A 72 -1.67 -4.20 2.88
CA ILE A 72 -0.96 -3.07 2.26
C ILE A 72 -1.40 -1.76 2.93
N ALA A 73 -0.46 -1.05 3.55
CA ALA A 73 -0.73 0.26 4.12
C ALA A 73 -1.01 1.30 3.03
N HIS A 74 -2.10 2.06 3.18
CA HIS A 74 -2.47 3.11 2.24
C HIS A 74 -2.98 4.36 2.96
N ARG A 75 -2.47 5.53 2.56
CA ARG A 75 -2.93 6.83 3.06
C ARG A 75 -3.86 7.52 2.05
N PRO A 76 -5.12 7.81 2.42
CA PRO A 76 -6.02 8.63 1.60
C PRO A 76 -5.52 10.07 1.40
N GLY A 77 -5.71 10.60 0.19
CA GLY A 77 -5.38 11.98 -0.17
C GLY A 77 -4.28 12.13 -1.23
N PHE A 78 -3.46 11.09 -1.46
CA PHE A 78 -2.34 11.15 -2.41
C PHE A 78 -2.66 10.58 -3.80
N VAL A 79 -3.70 9.74 -3.89
CA VAL A 79 -4.24 9.23 -5.14
C VAL A 79 -5.75 9.33 -5.10
N SER A 80 -6.40 9.41 -6.27
CA SER A 80 -7.87 9.40 -6.31
C SER A 80 -8.44 8.05 -5.83
N PRO A 81 -9.65 8.03 -5.23
CA PRO A 81 -10.30 6.79 -4.83
C PRO A 81 -10.49 5.82 -6.01
N THR A 82 -10.81 6.34 -7.19
CA THR A 82 -11.01 5.56 -8.42
C THR A 82 -9.73 4.86 -8.88
N VAL A 83 -8.57 5.51 -8.75
CA VAL A 83 -7.27 4.92 -9.08
C VAL A 83 -6.91 3.82 -8.07
N LEU A 84 -7.10 4.04 -6.77
CA LEU A 84 -6.85 3.01 -5.77
C LEU A 84 -7.80 1.81 -5.96
N ALA A 85 -9.08 2.05 -6.19
CA ALA A 85 -10.08 1.00 -6.36
C ALA A 85 -9.69 0.03 -7.47
N ARG A 86 -9.27 0.56 -8.63
CA ARG A 86 -8.78 -0.25 -9.75
C ARG A 86 -7.47 -0.96 -9.42
N LYS A 87 -6.49 -0.27 -8.81
CA LYS A 87 -5.21 -0.90 -8.41
C LYS A 87 -5.42 -2.09 -7.47
N ALA A 88 -6.26 -1.91 -6.44
CA ALA A 88 -6.59 -2.96 -5.48
C ALA A 88 -7.34 -4.12 -6.15
N ALA A 89 -8.40 -3.84 -6.92
CA ALA A 89 -9.14 -4.90 -7.62
C ALA A 89 -8.23 -5.69 -8.56
N THR A 90 -7.37 -5.02 -9.34
CA THR A 90 -6.41 -5.70 -10.21
C THR A 90 -5.48 -6.62 -9.43
N LEU A 91 -4.87 -6.14 -8.35
CA LEU A 91 -3.97 -6.97 -7.55
C LEU A 91 -4.71 -8.12 -6.84
N ASP A 92 -5.95 -7.89 -6.39
CA ASP A 92 -6.78 -8.94 -5.79
C ASP A 92 -7.04 -10.08 -6.76
N HIS A 93 -7.47 -9.77 -7.99
CA HIS A 93 -7.67 -10.74 -9.06
C HIS A 93 -6.38 -11.49 -9.42
N LEU A 94 -5.25 -10.78 -9.55
CA LEU A 94 -3.97 -11.39 -9.90
C LEU A 94 -3.43 -12.32 -8.79
N THR A 95 -3.75 -12.02 -7.53
CA THR A 95 -3.26 -12.79 -6.38
C THR A 95 -4.24 -13.85 -5.89
N GLY A 96 -5.47 -13.88 -6.42
CA GLY A 96 -6.51 -14.82 -6.01
C GLY A 96 -7.13 -14.49 -4.65
N GLY A 97 -7.42 -13.21 -4.39
CA GLY A 97 -8.11 -12.79 -3.15
C GLY A 97 -7.19 -12.60 -1.94
N ARG A 98 -5.88 -12.41 -2.16
CA ARG A 98 -4.87 -12.43 -1.08
C ARG A 98 -4.50 -11.05 -0.55
N ILE A 99 -5.15 -9.98 -0.98
CA ILE A 99 -4.82 -8.64 -0.49
C ILE A 99 -5.82 -8.13 0.55
N ALA A 100 -5.33 -7.26 1.43
CA ALA A 100 -6.14 -6.45 2.32
C ALA A 100 -5.55 -5.03 2.37
N LEU A 101 -6.39 -4.01 2.55
CA LEU A 101 -5.92 -2.64 2.72
C LEU A 101 -5.91 -2.24 4.19
N HIS A 102 -4.77 -1.72 4.64
CA HIS A 102 -4.61 -1.07 5.92
C HIS A 102 -4.69 0.45 5.72
N ILE A 103 -5.90 0.99 5.80
CA ILE A 103 -6.13 2.43 5.64
C ILE A 103 -5.61 3.17 6.87
N ILE A 104 -4.69 4.11 6.65
CA ILE A 104 -4.06 4.92 7.68
C ILE A 104 -4.21 6.42 7.36
N SER A 105 -4.66 7.23 8.32
CA SER A 105 -4.83 8.69 8.11
C SER A 105 -3.53 9.49 8.23
N GLY A 106 -2.39 8.81 8.46
CA GLY A 106 -1.06 9.39 8.64
C GLY A 106 -0.71 9.68 10.10
N GLY A 107 0.48 9.26 10.52
CA GLY A 107 0.91 9.34 11.93
C GLY A 107 1.48 10.70 12.35
N GLY A 108 2.48 11.21 11.62
CA GLY A 108 3.22 12.43 12.00
C GLY A 108 3.13 13.54 10.95
N GLU A 109 3.03 14.79 11.41
CA GLU A 109 2.91 15.96 10.52
C GLU A 109 4.09 16.10 9.56
N VAL A 110 5.32 15.91 10.06
CA VAL A 110 6.53 15.99 9.23
C VAL A 110 6.47 14.99 8.08
N GLU A 111 6.01 13.77 8.37
CA GLU A 111 5.89 12.71 7.37
C GLU A 111 4.76 12.98 6.36
N GLN A 112 3.62 13.53 6.80
CA GLN A 112 2.55 13.93 5.88
C GLN A 112 3.00 15.02 4.92
N ARG A 113 3.72 16.03 5.43
CA ARG A 113 4.15 17.18 4.64
C ARG A 113 5.19 16.83 3.58
N ARG A 114 5.94 15.73 3.76
CA ARG A 114 6.85 15.23 2.71
C ARG A 114 6.13 14.83 1.44
N ASP A 115 4.86 14.45 1.55
CA ASP A 115 3.99 14.12 0.42
C ASP A 115 2.99 15.25 0.10
N GLY A 116 3.21 16.44 0.67
CA GLY A 116 2.43 17.65 0.37
C GLY A 116 1.07 17.73 1.07
N ASP A 117 0.80 16.90 2.08
CA ASP A 117 -0.43 16.98 2.87
C ASP A 117 -0.23 17.85 4.11
N TYR A 118 -0.91 19.00 4.14
CA TYR A 118 -0.84 20.00 5.20
C TYR A 118 -2.10 20.01 6.09
N GLU A 119 -3.02 19.08 5.88
CA GLU A 119 -4.25 18.99 6.66
C GLU A 119 -3.99 18.58 8.12
N ASN A 120 -4.83 19.09 9.01
CA ASN A 120 -4.77 18.70 10.42
C ASN A 120 -5.26 17.26 10.63
N HIS A 121 -5.03 16.72 11.83
CA HIS A 121 -5.42 15.34 12.17
C HIS A 121 -6.88 15.04 11.84
N ASP A 122 -7.82 15.86 12.30
CA ASP A 122 -9.25 15.58 12.18
C ASP A 122 -9.73 15.64 10.73
N ARG A 123 -9.23 16.61 9.96
CA ARG A 123 -9.52 16.73 8.53
C ARG A 123 -8.98 15.52 7.74
N ARG A 124 -7.81 14.99 8.12
CA ARG A 124 -7.29 13.74 7.52
C ARG A 124 -8.18 12.54 7.82
N TYR A 125 -8.74 12.43 9.02
CA TYR A 125 -9.72 11.38 9.33
C TYR A 125 -11.04 11.54 8.59
N ALA A 126 -11.56 12.77 8.48
CA ALA A 126 -12.75 13.05 7.69
C ALA A 126 -12.56 12.64 6.21
N ARG A 127 -11.41 13.02 5.62
CA ARG A 127 -11.01 12.61 4.27
C ARG A 127 -10.90 11.10 4.12
N SER A 128 -10.29 10.41 5.08
CA SER A 128 -10.20 8.94 5.08
C SER A 128 -11.59 8.28 5.11
N GLY A 129 -12.52 8.81 5.92
CA GLY A 129 -13.90 8.32 5.99
C GLY A 129 -14.63 8.45 4.66
N GLU A 130 -14.55 9.63 4.03
CA GLU A 130 -15.13 9.89 2.71
C GLU A 130 -14.52 8.97 1.65
N PHE A 131 -13.19 8.87 1.61
CA PHE A 131 -12.45 8.02 0.69
C PHE A 131 -12.89 6.55 0.77
N MET A 132 -12.98 5.99 1.98
CA MET A 132 -13.45 4.61 2.20
C MET A 132 -14.90 4.40 1.78
N SER A 133 -15.75 5.43 1.93
CA SER A 133 -17.14 5.39 1.45
C SER A 133 -17.19 5.25 -0.07
N ILE A 134 -16.37 6.02 -0.79
CA ILE A 134 -16.25 5.94 -2.25
C ILE A 134 -15.71 4.58 -2.69
N LEU A 135 -14.66 4.06 -2.05
CA LEU A 135 -14.11 2.74 -2.38
C LEU A 135 -15.14 1.62 -2.27
N ARG A 136 -15.91 1.60 -1.17
CA ARG A 136 -16.98 0.60 -0.99
C ARG A 136 -17.97 0.67 -2.14
N LYS A 137 -18.47 1.86 -2.46
CA LYS A 137 -19.39 2.04 -3.61
C LYS A 137 -18.78 1.55 -4.92
N LEU A 138 -17.51 1.89 -5.19
CA LEU A 138 -16.82 1.48 -6.42
C LEU A 138 -16.68 -0.04 -6.56
N TRP A 139 -16.49 -0.78 -5.46
CA TRP A 139 -16.33 -2.23 -5.53
C TRP A 139 -17.65 -3.01 -5.46
N THR A 140 -18.71 -2.43 -4.90
CA THR A 140 -19.97 -3.15 -4.67
C THR A 140 -21.14 -2.70 -5.52
N SER A 141 -21.05 -1.54 -6.17
CA SER A 141 -22.13 -1.04 -7.03
C SER A 141 -22.14 -1.76 -8.38
N ASP A 142 -23.32 -2.14 -8.83
CA ASP A 142 -23.61 -2.66 -10.17
C ASP A 142 -23.89 -1.55 -11.20
N GLN A 143 -24.10 -0.31 -10.72
CA GLN A 143 -24.35 0.87 -11.54
C GLN A 143 -23.22 1.91 -11.42
N PRO A 144 -23.07 2.81 -12.41
CA PRO A 144 -22.20 3.98 -12.29
C PRO A 144 -22.50 4.78 -11.02
N ILE A 145 -21.45 5.34 -10.41
CA ILE A 145 -21.59 6.16 -9.20
C ILE A 145 -21.13 7.60 -9.48
N ASP A 146 -21.88 8.54 -8.94
CA ASP A 146 -21.45 9.93 -8.78
C ASP A 146 -21.20 10.22 -7.31
N HIS A 147 -20.23 11.10 -7.04
CA HIS A 147 -19.92 11.55 -5.69
C HIS A 147 -19.54 13.02 -5.70
N ARG A 148 -20.03 13.75 -4.70
CA ARG A 148 -19.66 15.13 -4.41
C ARG A 148 -19.61 15.28 -2.90
N GLY A 149 -18.42 15.25 -2.34
CA GLY A 149 -18.17 15.48 -0.93
C GLY A 149 -17.27 16.69 -0.71
N GLU A 150 -16.77 16.82 0.51
CA GLU A 150 -15.87 17.91 0.85
C GLU A 150 -14.49 17.71 0.20
N PHE A 151 -14.05 16.45 0.14
CA PHE A 151 -12.69 16.11 -0.31
C PHE A 151 -12.63 15.57 -1.74
N TYR A 152 -13.71 15.00 -2.28
CA TYR A 152 -13.74 14.33 -3.60
C TYR A 152 -15.00 14.64 -4.43
#